data_AF-A0A7W8UCG9-F1
#
_entry.id   AF-A0A7W8UCG9-F1
#
_cell.length_a   1.000
_cell.length_b   1.000
_cell.length_c   1.000
_cell.angle_alpha   90.00
_cell.angle_beta   90.00
_cell.angle_gamma   90.00
#
_symmetry.space_group_name_H-M   'P 1'
#
loop_
_entity.id
_entity.type
_entity.pdbx_description
1 polymer ?
#
loop_
_entity_poly.entity_id
_entity_poly.type
_entity_poly.pdbx_seq_one_letter_code
_entity_poly.pdbx_strand_id
1 'polypeptide(L)'
;MTVENPFYSRAHAGDPTNPKHINAVVNIRESAITMLASRNKIDAAQVAAATKFRALWEAMGGKGASAIDYGREHVDGGKRSDPITERQMNAADELRRTRRVLGDNGYWLICRICGEGFSLHEVVQPGASKRAKLAAANDLRACLDKLAEMWGIATTRR
;
A
#
# COMPACT_ATOMS: atom_id res chain seq x y z
N MET A 1 11.99 11.34 13.54
CA MET A 1 11.65 10.72 14.84
C MET A 1 11.67 9.22 14.63
N THR A 2 12.60 8.53 15.24
CA THR A 2 12.78 7.08 15.10
C THR A 2 11.94 6.41 16.17
N VAL A 3 10.86 5.73 15.78
CA VAL A 3 10.04 4.95 16.70
C VAL A 3 10.66 3.55 16.79
N GLU A 4 10.86 3.04 18.00
CA GLU A 4 11.35 1.68 18.21
C GLU A 4 10.40 0.68 17.55
N ASN A 5 10.96 -0.28 16.82
CA ASN A 5 10.18 -1.35 16.21
C ASN A 5 9.54 -2.21 17.33
N PRO A 6 8.21 -2.17 17.53
CA PRO A 6 7.56 -2.96 18.58
C PRO A 6 7.60 -4.47 18.31
N PHE A 7 8.08 -4.89 17.12
CA PHE A 7 8.30 -6.28 16.72
C PHE A 7 9.79 -6.68 16.74
N TYR A 8 10.65 -5.90 17.41
CA TYR A 8 12.04 -6.27 17.59
C TYR A 8 12.18 -7.55 18.41
N SER A 9 12.39 -8.68 17.73
CA SER A 9 12.80 -9.94 18.36
C SER A 9 14.31 -10.13 18.23
N ARG A 10 14.96 -10.37 19.37
CA ARG A 10 16.41 -10.64 19.46
C ARG A 10 16.82 -11.95 18.76
N ALA A 11 15.85 -12.80 18.39
CA ALA A 11 16.06 -14.10 17.76
C ALA A 11 16.41 -14.03 16.25
N HIS A 12 16.22 -12.89 15.60
CA HIS A 12 16.50 -12.69 14.16
C HIS A 12 17.42 -11.50 13.91
N ALA A 13 18.46 -11.36 14.73
CA ALA A 13 19.47 -10.33 14.54
C ALA A 13 20.32 -10.65 13.30
N GLY A 14 20.11 -9.89 12.22
CA GLY A 14 20.94 -9.96 11.01
C GLY A 14 20.19 -10.24 9.71
N ASP A 15 18.88 -10.47 9.75
CA ASP A 15 18.09 -10.65 8.53
C ASP A 15 17.77 -9.29 7.89
N PRO A 16 18.06 -9.06 6.59
CA PRO A 16 17.74 -7.81 5.90
C PRO A 16 16.23 -7.50 5.87
N THR A 17 15.37 -8.47 6.20
CA THR A 17 13.92 -8.30 6.36
C THR A 17 13.49 -7.88 7.77
N ASN A 18 14.42 -7.78 8.74
CA ASN A 18 14.14 -7.42 10.14
C ASN A 18 14.95 -6.18 10.63
N PRO A 19 14.72 -4.98 10.05
CA PRO A 19 15.38 -3.79 10.55
C PRO A 19 14.85 -3.37 11.95
N LYS A 20 15.76 -3.14 12.89
CA LYS A 20 15.44 -2.72 14.28
C LYS A 20 14.72 -1.37 14.41
N HIS A 21 14.74 -0.57 13.34
CA HIS A 21 14.14 0.75 13.32
C HIS A 21 13.35 0.89 12.02
N ILE A 22 12.06 1.19 12.14
CA ILE A 22 11.20 1.48 10.99
C ILE A 22 11.16 3.00 10.86
N ASN A 23 11.66 3.51 9.74
CA ASN A 23 11.39 4.90 9.37
C ASN A 23 9.91 4.99 8.96
N ALA A 24 9.03 5.16 9.95
CA ALA A 24 7.70 5.69 9.71
C ALA A 24 7.88 7.16 9.32
N VAL A 25 8.20 7.39 8.05
CA VAL A 25 8.13 8.73 7.46
C VAL A 25 6.64 9.02 7.24
N VAL A 26 5.92 9.21 8.33
CA VAL A 26 4.67 9.96 8.33
C VAL A 26 5.10 11.42 8.25
N ASN A 27 5.59 11.83 7.08
CA ASN A 27 5.77 13.24 6.79
C ASN A 27 4.60 13.67 5.90
N ILE A 28 3.63 14.21 6.62
CA ILE A 28 2.31 14.79 6.30
C ILE A 28 2.38 15.93 5.25
N ARG A 29 3.48 16.11 4.52
CA ARG A 29 3.58 17.13 3.45
C ARG A 29 2.95 16.58 2.17
N GLU A 30 1.63 16.53 2.19
CA GLU A 30 0.72 16.21 1.08
C GLU A 30 0.97 14.83 0.46
N SER A 31 0.29 13.80 0.99
CA SER A 31 0.22 12.51 0.28
C SER A 31 -0.15 12.77 -1.19
N ALA A 32 0.42 12.02 -2.13
CA ALA A 32 0.12 12.20 -3.56
C ALA A 32 -1.40 12.20 -3.82
N ILE A 33 -2.15 11.42 -3.03
CA ILE A 33 -3.61 11.38 -3.02
C ILE A 33 -4.21 12.73 -2.60
N THR A 34 -3.76 13.32 -1.50
CA THR A 34 -4.20 14.65 -1.04
C THR A 34 -3.92 15.74 -2.10
N MET A 35 -2.74 15.72 -2.71
CA MET A 35 -2.37 16.69 -3.75
C MET A 35 -3.18 16.50 -5.04
N LEU A 36 -3.48 15.26 -5.42
CA LEU A 36 -4.32 14.97 -6.58
C LEU A 36 -5.78 15.35 -6.31
N ALA A 37 -6.29 15.10 -5.10
CA ALA A 37 -7.64 15.47 -4.69
C ALA A 37 -7.81 16.99 -4.67
N SER A 38 -6.87 17.75 -4.09
CA SER A 38 -6.93 19.22 -4.05
C SER A 38 -6.94 19.86 -5.44
N ARG A 39 -6.37 19.16 -6.44
CA ARG A 39 -6.36 19.57 -7.86
C ARG A 39 -7.52 18.98 -8.67
N ASN A 40 -8.51 18.36 -8.04
CA ASN A 40 -9.64 17.68 -8.67
C ASN A 40 -9.21 16.66 -9.75
N LYS A 41 -8.07 15.97 -9.52
CA LYS A 41 -7.56 14.92 -10.41
C LYS A 41 -8.07 13.54 -10.05
N ILE A 42 -8.46 13.35 -8.80
CA ILE A 42 -9.16 12.17 -8.31
C ILE A 42 -10.47 12.57 -7.63
N ASP A 43 -11.46 11.70 -7.68
CA ASP A 43 -12.77 11.94 -7.06
C ASP A 43 -12.84 11.41 -5.62
N ALA A 44 -13.97 11.62 -4.94
CA ALA A 44 -14.16 11.20 -3.57
C ALA A 44 -14.10 9.67 -3.40
N ALA A 45 -14.52 8.90 -4.40
CA ALA A 45 -14.51 7.44 -4.37
C ALA A 45 -13.08 6.91 -4.45
N GLN A 46 -12.28 7.48 -5.35
CA GLN A 46 -10.85 7.18 -5.49
C GLN A 46 -10.07 7.56 -4.24
N VAL A 47 -10.40 8.69 -3.60
CA VAL A 47 -9.81 9.07 -2.30
C VAL A 47 -10.18 8.04 -1.22
N ALA A 48 -11.45 7.67 -1.11
CA ALA A 48 -11.89 6.68 -0.14
C ALA A 48 -11.24 5.31 -0.35
N ALA A 49 -11.08 4.88 -1.60
CA ALA A 49 -10.35 3.67 -1.95
C ALA A 49 -8.86 3.76 -1.53
N ALA A 50 -8.18 4.87 -1.83
CA ALA A 50 -6.79 5.07 -1.42
C ALA A 50 -6.62 5.04 0.10
N THR A 51 -7.53 5.69 0.84
CA THR A 51 -7.55 5.68 2.31
C THR A 51 -7.79 4.28 2.87
N LYS A 52 -8.74 3.52 2.31
CA LYS A 52 -9.01 2.14 2.72
C LYS A 52 -7.80 1.24 2.45
N PHE A 53 -7.19 1.34 1.27
CA PHE A 53 -5.96 0.61 0.95
C PHE A 53 -4.86 0.90 1.97
N ARG A 54 -4.64 2.17 2.29
CA ARG A 54 -3.64 2.58 3.26
C ARG A 54 -3.90 1.98 4.65
N ALA A 55 -5.14 1.96 5.10
CA ALA A 55 -5.49 1.36 6.39
C ALA A 55 -5.20 -0.15 6.43
N LEU A 56 -5.46 -0.87 5.33
CA LEU A 56 -5.12 -2.30 5.20
C LEU A 56 -3.60 -2.50 5.17
N TRP A 57 -2.89 -1.66 4.44
CA TRP A 57 -1.43 -1.67 4.34
C TRP A 57 -0.74 -1.44 5.69
N GLU A 58 -1.22 -0.43 6.44
CA GLU A 58 -0.71 -0.10 7.77
C GLU A 58 -1.06 -1.20 8.79
N ALA A 59 -2.25 -1.81 8.69
CA ALA A 59 -2.63 -2.95 9.53
C ALA A 59 -1.69 -4.16 9.34
N MET A 60 -1.14 -4.34 8.13
CA MET A 60 -0.13 -5.35 7.81
C MET A 60 1.31 -4.93 8.13
N GLY A 61 1.51 -3.80 8.82
CA GLY A 61 2.84 -3.33 9.23
C GLY A 61 3.58 -2.51 8.17
N GLY A 62 2.88 -1.99 7.15
CA GLY A 62 3.46 -1.07 6.17
C GLY A 62 4.49 -1.76 5.26
N LYS A 63 5.79 -1.53 5.48
CA LYS A 63 6.85 -2.17 4.67
C LYS A 63 6.83 -3.69 4.76
N GLY A 64 6.39 -4.26 5.89
CA GLY A 64 6.17 -5.70 6.03
C GLY A 64 5.09 -6.22 5.08
N ALA A 65 4.09 -5.41 4.79
CA ALA A 65 3.02 -5.77 3.87
C ALA A 65 3.51 -5.94 2.41
N SER A 66 4.56 -5.24 1.98
CA SER A 66 5.17 -5.43 0.65
C SER A 66 6.06 -6.68 0.57
N ALA A 67 6.64 -7.06 1.71
CA ALA A 67 7.58 -8.18 1.85
C ALA A 67 6.90 -9.52 2.18
N ILE A 68 5.64 -9.50 2.61
CA ILE A 68 4.85 -10.71 2.83
C ILE A 68 4.49 -11.30 1.46
N ASP A 69 5.06 -12.47 1.19
CA ASP A 69 4.74 -13.27 0.01
C ASP A 69 3.34 -13.88 0.18
N TYR A 70 2.31 -13.08 -0.12
CA TYR A 70 0.92 -13.46 0.06
C TYR A 70 0.47 -14.64 -0.82
N GLY A 71 1.31 -15.14 -1.73
CA GLY A 71 1.05 -16.32 -2.55
C GLY A 71 1.23 -17.65 -1.82
N ARG A 72 1.91 -17.68 -0.66
CA ARG A 72 1.97 -18.88 0.17
C ARG A 72 0.70 -19.00 1.02
N GLU A 73 -0.15 -19.95 0.64
CA GLU A 73 -1.17 -20.51 1.51
C GLU A 73 -0.50 -20.99 2.80
N HIS A 74 -1.01 -20.53 3.94
CA HIS A 74 -0.43 -20.83 5.25
C HIS A 74 -0.69 -22.31 5.56
N VAL A 75 0.32 -23.17 5.39
CA VAL A 75 0.22 -24.57 5.80
C VAL A 75 0.55 -24.69 7.29
N ASP A 76 -0.36 -25.37 7.99
CA ASP A 76 -0.34 -25.57 9.43
C ASP A 76 0.95 -26.29 9.87
N GLY A 77 1.79 -25.59 10.63
CA GLY A 77 3.19 -25.96 10.79
C GLY A 77 3.86 -25.32 11.99
N GLY A 78 3.22 -25.41 13.15
CA GLY A 78 3.83 -25.45 14.48
C GLY A 78 5.06 -24.57 14.76
N LYS A 79 4.83 -23.36 15.28
CA LYS A 79 5.50 -22.78 16.46
C LYS A 79 4.92 -21.40 16.73
N ARG A 80 4.57 -21.16 17.99
CA ARG A 80 3.93 -19.92 18.51
C ARG A 80 4.66 -18.67 18.01
N SER A 81 4.18 -18.10 16.91
CA SER A 81 4.28 -16.68 16.62
C SER A 81 3.07 -16.02 17.26
N ASP A 82 3.18 -14.76 17.70
CA ASP A 82 2.04 -14.00 18.24
C ASP A 82 0.82 -14.21 17.34
N PRO A 83 -0.39 -14.41 17.91
CA PRO A 83 -1.56 -14.68 17.09
C PRO A 83 -1.74 -13.53 16.13
N ILE A 84 -1.53 -13.79 14.83
CA ILE A 84 -1.91 -12.88 13.75
C ILE A 84 -3.34 -12.49 14.07
N THR A 85 -3.56 -11.22 14.39
CA THR A 85 -4.86 -10.79 14.89
C THR A 85 -5.86 -10.96 13.75
N GLU A 86 -7.12 -11.29 14.04
CA GLU A 86 -8.17 -11.42 13.00
C GLU A 86 -8.18 -10.23 12.02
N ARG A 87 -7.88 -9.03 12.53
CA ARG A 87 -7.68 -7.80 11.75
C ARG A 87 -6.56 -7.89 10.72
N GLN A 88 -5.42 -8.50 11.04
CA GLN A 88 -4.31 -8.71 10.12
C GLN A 88 -4.64 -9.79 9.10
N MET A 89 -5.32 -10.87 9.50
CA MET A 89 -5.77 -11.90 8.55
C MET A 89 -6.72 -11.31 7.50
N ASN A 90 -7.71 -10.53 7.95
CA ASN A 90 -8.65 -9.84 7.06
C ASN A 90 -7.92 -8.82 6.16
N ALA A 91 -6.94 -8.08 6.70
CA ALA A 91 -6.16 -7.15 5.90
C ALA A 91 -5.30 -7.86 4.84
N ALA A 92 -4.67 -8.98 5.18
CA ALA A 92 -3.90 -9.80 4.24
C ALA A 92 -4.78 -10.35 3.12
N ASP A 93 -6.00 -10.82 3.43
CA ASP A 93 -6.93 -11.31 2.41
C ASP A 93 -7.40 -10.19 1.47
N GLU A 94 -7.74 -9.02 2.01
CA GLU A 94 -8.10 -7.85 1.20
C GLU A 94 -6.95 -7.37 0.30
N LEU A 95 -5.69 -7.40 0.78
CA LEU A 95 -4.52 -7.09 -0.05
C LEU A 95 -4.27 -8.14 -1.14
N ARG A 96 -4.52 -9.43 -0.86
CA ARG A 96 -4.50 -10.50 -1.88
C ARG A 96 -5.54 -10.27 -2.97
N ARG A 97 -6.78 -9.93 -2.58
CA ARG A 97 -7.86 -9.58 -3.51
C ARG A 97 -7.48 -8.37 -4.37
N THR A 98 -6.92 -7.34 -3.74
CA THR A 98 -6.39 -6.15 -4.42
C THR A 98 -5.37 -6.53 -5.49
N ARG A 99 -4.38 -7.37 -5.17
CA ARG A 99 -3.37 -7.83 -6.14
C ARG A 99 -3.98 -8.59 -7.31
N ARG A 100 -4.98 -9.45 -7.06
CA ARG A 100 -5.68 -10.21 -8.12
C ARG A 100 -6.42 -9.28 -9.10
N VAL A 101 -7.05 -8.22 -8.61
CA VAL A 101 -7.82 -7.27 -9.43
C VAL A 101 -6.91 -6.32 -10.21
N LEU A 102 -5.80 -5.88 -9.60
CA LEU A 102 -4.90 -4.89 -10.20
C LEU A 102 -3.81 -5.50 -11.08
N GLY A 103 -3.47 -6.77 -10.86
CA GLY A 103 -2.25 -7.38 -11.41
C GLY A 103 -0.98 -6.83 -10.75
N ASP A 104 0.17 -7.42 -11.06
CA ASP A 104 1.42 -7.11 -10.36
C ASP A 104 1.86 -5.64 -10.51
N ASN A 105 1.78 -5.08 -11.72
CA ASN A 105 2.17 -3.70 -11.98
C ASN A 105 1.26 -2.69 -11.27
N GLY A 106 -0.06 -2.89 -11.31
CA GLY A 106 -1.02 -2.01 -10.66
C GLY A 106 -0.92 -2.10 -9.14
N TYR A 107 -0.73 -3.30 -8.61
CA TYR A 107 -0.51 -3.53 -7.19
C TYR A 107 0.78 -2.84 -6.71
N TRP A 108 1.89 -2.98 -7.45
CA TRP A 108 3.14 -2.30 -7.15
C TRP A 108 2.97 -0.78 -7.11
N LEU A 109 2.29 -0.20 -8.10
CA LEU A 109 2.04 1.25 -8.18
C LEU A 109 1.26 1.76 -6.95
N ILE A 110 0.18 1.07 -6.58
CA ILE A 110 -0.65 1.43 -5.41
C ILE A 110 0.14 1.27 -4.10
N CYS A 111 0.94 0.22 -3.94
CA CYS A 111 1.81 0.06 -2.77
C CYS A 111 2.78 1.22 -2.61
N ARG A 112 3.45 1.64 -3.69
CA ARG A 112 4.38 2.78 -3.67
C ARG A 112 3.68 4.08 -3.30
N ILE A 113 2.56 4.38 -3.95
CA ILE A 113 1.91 5.68 -3.79
C ILE A 113 1.06 5.75 -2.53
N CYS A 114 0.12 4.81 -2.36
CA CYS A 114 -0.86 4.85 -1.27
C CYS A 114 -0.30 4.28 0.04
N GLY A 115 0.50 3.21 -0.05
CA GLY A 115 1.10 2.55 1.10
C GLY A 115 2.34 3.28 1.62
N GLU A 116 3.36 3.43 0.76
CA GLU A 116 4.66 4.00 1.13
C GLU A 116 4.70 5.53 1.05
N GLY A 117 3.75 6.17 0.36
CA GLY A 117 3.63 7.62 0.28
C GLY A 117 4.47 8.29 -0.81
N PHE A 118 4.95 7.54 -1.81
CA PHE A 118 5.70 8.09 -2.93
C PHE A 118 4.81 9.02 -3.79
N SER A 119 5.41 10.08 -4.30
CA SER A 119 4.81 10.92 -5.33
C SER A 119 4.89 10.26 -6.72
N LEU A 120 4.02 10.67 -7.64
CA LEU A 120 4.08 10.24 -9.04
C LEU A 120 5.45 10.50 -9.68
N HIS A 121 6.16 11.54 -9.24
CA HIS A 121 7.49 11.90 -9.74
C HIS A 121 8.59 10.94 -9.29
N GLU A 122 8.45 10.32 -8.12
CA GLU A 122 9.43 9.38 -7.57
C GLU A 122 9.19 7.95 -8.08
N VAL A 123 7.96 7.63 -8.50
CA VAL A 123 7.63 6.33 -9.09
C VAL A 123 8.04 6.24 -10.56
N VAL A 124 8.00 7.36 -11.29
CA VAL A 124 8.55 7.43 -12.65
C VAL A 124 10.06 7.65 -12.60
N GLN A 125 10.77 7.19 -13.65
CA GLN A 125 12.23 7.36 -13.73
C GLN A 125 12.64 8.84 -13.68
N PRO A 126 13.79 9.18 -13.06
CA PRO A 126 14.36 10.53 -13.15
C PRO A 126 14.50 10.97 -14.62
N GLY A 127 14.06 12.19 -14.93
CA GLY A 127 14.03 12.69 -16.32
C GLY A 127 12.86 12.18 -17.17
N ALA A 128 11.92 11.42 -16.59
CA ALA A 128 10.75 10.94 -17.31
C ALA A 128 9.93 12.08 -17.96
N SER A 129 9.51 11.83 -19.19
CA SER A 129 8.72 12.77 -19.99
C SER A 129 7.39 13.12 -19.32
N LYS A 130 6.82 14.26 -19.72
CA LYS A 130 5.47 14.67 -19.30
C LYS A 130 4.41 13.59 -19.62
N ARG A 131 4.60 12.85 -20.73
CA ARG A 131 3.71 11.75 -21.14
C ARG A 131 3.78 10.57 -20.16
N ALA A 132 4.97 10.19 -19.70
CA ALA A 132 5.14 9.10 -18.74
C ALA A 132 4.49 9.44 -17.38
N LYS A 133 4.63 10.68 -16.91
CA LYS A 133 3.95 11.16 -15.69
C LYS A 133 2.44 11.12 -15.81
N LEU A 134 1.91 11.52 -16.97
CA LEU A 134 0.47 11.46 -17.24
C LEU A 134 -0.02 10.01 -17.31
N ALA A 135 0.75 9.11 -17.93
CA ALA A 135 0.44 7.69 -17.96
C ALA A 135 0.37 7.10 -16.54
N ALA A 136 1.37 7.34 -15.70
CA ALA A 136 1.35 6.90 -14.30
C ALA A 136 0.16 7.46 -13.51
N ALA A 137 -0.24 8.71 -13.77
CA ALA A 137 -1.43 9.30 -13.15
C ALA A 137 -2.73 8.66 -13.66
N ASN A 138 -2.81 8.27 -14.94
CA ASN A 138 -3.95 7.54 -15.50
C ASN A 138 -4.03 6.12 -14.91
N ASP A 139 -2.89 5.44 -14.83
CA ASP A 139 -2.80 4.08 -14.27
C ASP A 139 -3.18 4.07 -12.80
N LEU A 140 -2.74 5.07 -12.03
CA LEU A 140 -3.15 5.24 -10.63
C LEU A 140 -4.67 5.38 -10.51
N ARG A 141 -5.30 6.24 -11.34
CA ARG A 141 -6.75 6.44 -11.34
C ARG A 141 -7.51 5.17 -11.68
N ALA A 142 -7.10 4.49 -12.75
CA ALA A 142 -7.70 3.22 -13.16
C ALA A 142 -7.57 2.14 -12.06
N CYS A 143 -6.45 2.11 -11.33
CA CYS A 143 -6.30 1.21 -10.19
C CYS A 143 -7.27 1.59 -9.06
N LEU A 144 -7.35 2.88 -8.70
CA LEU A 144 -8.26 3.34 -7.66
C LEU A 144 -9.74 3.10 -8.01
N ASP A 145 -10.13 3.23 -9.28
CA ASP A 145 -11.48 2.90 -9.75
C ASP A 145 -11.80 1.42 -9.56
N LYS A 146 -10.87 0.53 -9.92
CA LYS A 146 -11.02 -0.92 -9.69
C LYS A 146 -11.14 -1.27 -8.21
N LEU A 147 -10.39 -0.57 -7.34
CA LEU A 147 -10.48 -0.76 -5.90
C LEU A 147 -11.81 -0.25 -5.34
N ALA A 148 -12.28 0.90 -5.81
CA ALA A 148 -13.58 1.43 -5.45
C ALA A 148 -14.70 0.45 -5.85
N GLU A 149 -14.65 -0.08 -7.07
CA GLU A 149 -15.58 -1.09 -7.58
C GLU A 149 -15.55 -2.37 -6.74
N MET A 150 -14.35 -2.93 -6.48
CA MET A 150 -14.17 -4.13 -5.66
C MET A 150 -14.75 -3.97 -4.25
N TRP A 151 -14.68 -2.77 -3.68
CA TRP A 151 -15.17 -2.46 -2.34
C TRP A 151 -16.59 -1.88 -2.30
N GLY A 152 -17.26 -1.76 -3.45
CA GLY A 152 -18.60 -1.17 -3.52
C GLY A 152 -18.64 0.32 -3.11
N ILE A 153 -17.53 1.03 -3.21
CA ILE A 153 -17.46 2.46 -2.95
C ILE A 153 -18.07 3.15 -4.17
N ALA A 154 -19.16 3.91 -3.95
CA ALA A 154 -19.89 4.56 -5.02
C ALA A 154 -18.97 5.53 -5.80
N THR A 155 -18.59 5.14 -7.02
CA THR A 155 -17.86 6.02 -7.94
C THR A 155 -18.84 7.02 -8.53
N THR A 156 -18.59 8.31 -8.34
CA THR A 156 -19.28 9.33 -9.14
C THR A 156 -18.63 9.30 -10.52
N ARG A 157 -19.05 8.37 -11.38
CA ARG A 157 -18.67 8.41 -12.80
C ARG A 157 -19.18 9.73 -13.37
N ARG A 158 -18.26 10.67 -13.59
CA ARG A 158 -18.51 11.97 -14.22
C ARG A 158 -18.11 11.92 -15.69
#